data_AF-A0A1Q5DZ78-F1
#
_entry.id   AF-A0A1Q5DZ78-F1
#
_cell.length_a   1.000
_cell.length_b   1.000
_cell.length_c   1.000
_cell.angle_alpha   90.00
_cell.angle_beta   90.00
_cell.angle_gamma   90.00
#
_symmetry.space_group_name_H-M   'P 1'
#
loop_
_entity.id
_entity.type
_entity.pdbx_description
1 polymer ?
#
loop_
_entity_poly.entity_id
_entity_poly.type
_entity_poly.pdbx_seq_one_letter_code
_entity_poly.pdbx_strand_id
1 'polypeptide(L)'
;MIIDRAVALRRLTLPGYRGPLLLTALLAAVVALPEGVPHLAMVFAAVAGGLFLSGLTAAPLTAPLAMLPFAFPVLLIAVVVIGATVERPLTRPRRPGTSALLGLALGCAAVVLGFSLPGWDYGLLGVGGLTLVGLPFAWLLWQQQPAARNAESPSGRWRWAVAPLLVAATVLTVTRTDPAEARFALARPALTDWAEHALATGTAEQGWVAGYHLTEPELTGGGVKFAIPGTGVFAPHGLAYFPPGTTLPAKGSYVPLGDGWYDWEEHDRF
;
A
#
# COMPACT_ATOMS: atom_id res chain seq x y z
N MET A 1 9.97 39.42 16.52
CA MET A 1 10.01 37.94 16.52
C MET A 1 8.99 37.37 15.49
N ILE A 2 9.13 37.74 14.21
CA ILE A 2 8.22 37.33 13.10
C ILE A 2 9.01 36.84 11.86
N ILE A 3 10.33 36.72 11.95
CA ILE A 3 11.19 36.51 10.76
C ILE A 3 11.44 35.01 10.43
N ASP A 4 11.20 34.08 11.35
CA ASP A 4 11.57 32.66 11.13
C ASP A 4 10.61 31.85 10.24
N ARG A 5 9.31 32.17 10.21
CA ARG A 5 8.35 31.41 9.39
C ARG A 5 8.51 31.66 7.88
N ALA A 6 8.89 32.88 7.50
CA ALA A 6 9.12 33.24 6.10
C ALA A 6 10.40 32.60 5.53
N VAL A 7 11.43 32.37 6.36
CA VAL A 7 12.68 31.71 5.96
C VAL A 7 12.49 30.20 5.82
N ALA A 8 11.69 29.57 6.69
CA ALA A 8 11.31 28.16 6.55
C ALA A 8 10.49 27.91 5.28
N LEU A 9 9.52 28.79 4.97
CA LEU A 9 8.76 28.75 3.73
C LEU A 9 9.61 29.07 2.49
N ARG A 10 10.61 29.97 2.59
CA ARG A 10 11.56 30.22 1.50
C ARG A 10 12.48 29.03 1.21
N ARG A 11 12.88 28.27 2.23
CA ARG A 11 13.62 27.01 2.03
C ARG A 11 12.74 25.94 1.40
N LEU A 12 11.43 25.98 1.66
CA LEU A 12 10.38 25.31 0.89
C LEU A 12 10.04 26.03 -0.42
N THR A 13 10.90 26.87 -1.01
CA THR A 13 10.75 27.39 -2.41
C THR A 13 12.00 27.16 -3.27
N LEU A 14 13.00 26.44 -2.77
CA LEU A 14 14.21 26.12 -3.54
C LEU A 14 13.89 25.27 -4.79
N PRO A 15 14.60 25.50 -5.91
CA PRO A 15 14.49 24.71 -7.14
C PRO A 15 15.11 23.34 -6.91
N GLY A 16 14.25 22.41 -6.51
CA GLY A 16 14.55 20.99 -6.33
C GLY A 16 13.27 20.22 -6.62
N TYR A 17 13.36 19.22 -7.50
CA TYR A 17 12.26 18.47 -8.08
C TYR A 17 11.25 17.97 -7.02
N ARG A 18 10.09 18.65 -6.93
CA ARG A 18 8.95 18.30 -6.04
C ARG A 18 7.92 17.42 -6.70
N GLY A 19 8.04 17.17 -8.00
CA GLY A 19 7.13 16.30 -8.74
C GLY A 19 6.84 14.98 -8.04
N PRO A 20 7.84 14.25 -7.50
CA PRO A 20 7.62 12.98 -6.82
C PRO A 20 6.87 13.15 -5.51
N LEU A 21 7.18 14.20 -4.73
CA LEU A 21 6.51 14.54 -3.47
C LEU A 21 5.07 15.03 -3.70
N LEU A 22 4.84 15.82 -4.75
CA LEU A 22 3.51 16.23 -5.18
C LEU A 22 2.72 15.06 -5.72
N LEU A 23 3.34 14.14 -6.47
CA LEU A 23 2.73 12.92 -6.96
C LEU A 23 2.41 11.94 -5.81
N THR A 24 3.33 11.76 -4.85
CA THR A 24 3.04 10.95 -3.65
C THR A 24 2.00 11.62 -2.77
N ALA A 25 2.03 12.95 -2.63
CA ALA A 25 1.00 13.68 -1.90
C ALA A 25 -0.35 13.66 -2.62
N LEU A 26 -0.38 13.70 -3.95
CA LEU A 26 -1.60 13.56 -4.76
C LEU A 26 -2.14 12.13 -4.66
N LEU A 27 -1.29 11.11 -4.80
CA LEU A 27 -1.68 9.71 -4.66
C LEU A 27 -2.14 9.41 -3.22
N ALA A 28 -1.43 9.93 -2.21
CA ALA A 28 -1.83 9.80 -0.81
C ALA A 28 -3.11 10.59 -0.48
N ALA A 29 -3.31 11.77 -1.05
CA ALA A 29 -4.54 12.55 -0.88
C ALA A 29 -5.74 11.89 -1.58
N VAL A 30 -5.52 11.22 -2.71
CA VAL A 30 -6.54 10.43 -3.41
C VAL A 30 -6.92 9.17 -2.62
N VAL A 31 -5.97 8.55 -1.91
CA VAL A 31 -6.22 7.39 -1.03
C VAL A 31 -6.80 7.77 0.34
N ALA A 32 -6.43 8.95 0.88
CA ALA A 32 -6.86 9.41 2.20
C ALA A 32 -8.24 10.10 2.22
N LEU A 33 -8.95 10.15 1.08
CA LEU A 33 -10.31 10.70 1.04
C LEU A 33 -11.28 9.71 1.71
N PRO A 34 -11.99 10.11 2.79
CA PRO A 34 -12.79 9.21 3.63
C PRO A 34 -14.04 8.62 2.96
N GLU A 35 -14.40 9.10 1.77
CA GLU A 35 -15.56 8.63 1.02
C GLU A 35 -15.08 8.11 -0.34
N GLY A 36 -14.71 6.83 -0.35
CA GLY A 36 -14.25 6.10 -1.51
C GLY A 36 -15.35 5.96 -2.56
N VAL A 37 -15.47 6.93 -3.46
CA VAL A 37 -15.91 6.64 -4.82
C VAL A 37 -14.63 6.32 -5.60
N PRO A 38 -14.34 5.05 -5.89
CA PRO A 38 -13.10 4.71 -6.57
C PRO A 38 -13.20 5.25 -8.00
N HIS A 39 -12.42 6.29 -8.30
CA HIS A 39 -12.24 6.73 -9.67
C HIS A 39 -11.82 5.53 -10.52
N LEU A 40 -12.38 5.41 -11.72
CA LEU A 40 -12.24 4.27 -12.62
C LEU A 40 -10.77 3.81 -12.83
N ALA A 41 -9.81 4.73 -12.69
CA ALA A 41 -8.37 4.45 -12.72
C ALA A 41 -7.85 3.69 -11.48
N MET A 42 -8.37 3.98 -10.29
CA MET A 42 -8.10 3.21 -9.06
C MET A 42 -8.80 1.86 -9.09
N VAL A 43 -10.02 1.76 -9.64
CA VAL A 43 -10.65 0.45 -9.90
C VAL A 43 -9.79 -0.35 -10.87
N PHE A 44 -9.28 0.26 -11.95
CA PHE A 44 -8.37 -0.42 -12.86
C PHE A 44 -7.06 -0.85 -12.19
N ALA A 45 -6.46 -0.02 -11.35
CA ALA A 45 -5.23 -0.34 -10.62
C ALA A 45 -5.46 -1.41 -9.54
N ALA A 46 -6.60 -1.37 -8.85
CA ALA A 46 -7.01 -2.33 -7.83
C ALA A 46 -7.47 -3.65 -8.45
N VAL A 47 -8.12 -3.64 -9.62
CA VAL A 47 -8.47 -4.84 -10.38
C VAL A 47 -7.22 -5.46 -11.00
N ALA A 48 -6.30 -4.66 -11.54
CA ALA A 48 -5.02 -5.16 -12.06
C ALA A 48 -4.11 -5.71 -10.95
N GLY A 49 -4.06 -5.03 -9.79
CA GLY A 49 -3.33 -5.48 -8.60
C GLY A 49 -4.01 -6.65 -7.89
N GLY A 50 -5.34 -6.67 -7.87
CA GLY A 50 -6.18 -7.74 -7.32
C GLY A 50 -6.06 -9.02 -8.12
N LEU A 51 -6.22 -8.97 -9.44
CA LEU A 51 -5.98 -10.11 -10.33
C LEU A 51 -4.55 -10.65 -10.21
N PHE A 52 -3.57 -9.77 -9.95
CA PHE A 52 -2.18 -10.18 -9.71
C PHE A 52 -2.00 -10.96 -8.41
N LEU A 53 -2.55 -10.45 -7.30
CA LEU A 53 -2.45 -11.12 -6.00
C LEU A 53 -3.32 -12.39 -5.91
N SER A 54 -4.53 -12.38 -6.50
CA SER A 54 -5.37 -13.59 -6.62
C SER A 54 -4.74 -14.65 -7.52
N GLY A 55 -3.97 -14.23 -8.54
CA GLY A 55 -3.15 -15.15 -9.33
C GLY A 55 -2.00 -15.76 -8.49
N LEU A 56 -1.33 -14.95 -7.68
CA LEU A 56 -0.23 -15.38 -6.81
C LEU A 56 -0.66 -16.40 -5.75
N THR A 57 -1.90 -16.31 -5.25
CA THR A 57 -2.44 -17.28 -4.29
C THR A 57 -2.91 -18.57 -4.95
N ALA A 58 -3.56 -18.49 -6.11
CA ALA A 58 -4.08 -19.66 -6.82
C ALA A 58 -2.96 -20.47 -7.52
N ALA A 59 -1.89 -19.82 -7.97
CA ALA A 59 -0.77 -20.47 -8.64
C ALA A 59 0.54 -19.65 -8.51
N PRO A 60 1.28 -19.81 -7.40
CA PRO A 60 2.44 -18.97 -7.05
C PRO A 60 3.60 -19.05 -8.06
N LEU A 61 3.68 -20.11 -8.85
CA LEU A 61 4.69 -20.28 -9.91
C LEU A 61 4.27 -19.68 -11.25
N THR A 62 2.97 -19.58 -11.56
CA THR A 62 2.50 -19.13 -12.89
C THR A 62 2.02 -17.69 -12.91
N ALA A 63 1.59 -17.10 -11.80
CA ALA A 63 1.23 -15.69 -11.71
C ALA A 63 2.34 -14.71 -12.14
N PRO A 64 3.62 -14.87 -11.72
CA PRO A 64 4.71 -14.06 -12.26
C PRO A 64 4.97 -14.31 -13.76
N LEU A 65 4.70 -15.51 -14.27
CA LEU A 65 4.78 -15.84 -15.71
C LEU A 65 3.58 -15.28 -16.52
N ALA A 66 2.40 -15.15 -15.93
CA ALA A 66 1.20 -14.58 -16.53
C ALA A 66 1.24 -13.03 -16.56
N MET A 67 2.03 -12.42 -15.66
CA MET A 67 2.39 -11.01 -15.72
C MET A 67 3.48 -10.70 -16.73
N LEU A 68 4.27 -11.70 -17.13
CA LEU A 68 5.31 -11.53 -18.14
C LEU A 68 4.74 -10.89 -19.43
N PRO A 69 3.61 -11.29 -20.04
CA PRO A 69 3.06 -10.59 -21.19
C PRO A 69 2.51 -9.16 -20.94
N PHE A 70 2.45 -8.64 -19.69
CA PHE A 70 2.06 -7.24 -19.39
C PHE A 70 3.22 -6.40 -18.85
N ALA A 71 3.97 -6.95 -17.90
CA ALA A 71 5.21 -6.37 -17.40
C ALA A 71 6.28 -6.34 -18.50
N PHE A 72 6.37 -7.36 -19.36
CA PHE A 72 7.33 -7.41 -20.46
C PHE A 72 7.05 -6.34 -21.52
N PRO A 73 5.84 -6.09 -22.05
CA PRO A 73 5.63 -4.96 -22.94
C PRO A 73 5.76 -3.62 -22.23
N VAL A 74 5.44 -3.46 -20.94
CA VAL A 74 5.71 -2.18 -20.24
C VAL A 74 7.21 -1.95 -20.06
N LEU A 75 7.96 -3.01 -19.72
CA LEU A 75 9.41 -2.98 -19.53
C LEU A 75 10.14 -2.93 -20.87
N LEU A 76 9.58 -3.52 -21.93
CA LEU A 76 10.07 -3.49 -23.30
C LEU A 76 9.69 -2.17 -24.00
N ILE A 77 8.51 -1.59 -23.75
CA ILE A 77 8.18 -0.21 -24.13
C ILE A 77 9.07 0.75 -23.35
N ALA A 78 9.33 0.52 -22.06
CA ALA A 78 10.28 1.33 -21.31
C ALA A 78 11.69 1.22 -21.91
N VAL A 79 12.19 0.00 -22.21
CA VAL A 79 13.51 -0.22 -22.80
C VAL A 79 13.59 0.27 -24.25
N VAL A 80 12.54 0.12 -25.05
CA VAL A 80 12.47 0.56 -26.45
C VAL A 80 12.23 2.06 -26.55
N VAL A 81 11.39 2.66 -25.71
CA VAL A 81 11.22 4.12 -25.65
C VAL A 81 12.49 4.77 -25.09
N ILE A 82 13.09 4.23 -24.02
CA ILE A 82 14.39 4.72 -23.52
C ILE A 82 15.48 4.49 -24.57
N GLY A 83 15.51 3.34 -25.24
CA GLY A 83 16.49 3.04 -26.29
C GLY A 83 16.32 3.88 -27.56
N ALA A 84 15.09 4.16 -27.97
CA ALA A 84 14.76 4.92 -29.18
C ALA A 84 14.80 6.44 -28.95
N THR A 85 14.58 6.92 -27.73
CA THR A 85 14.70 8.36 -27.41
C THR A 85 16.11 8.79 -27.02
N VAL A 86 17.02 7.83 -26.82
CA VAL A 86 18.41 8.07 -26.44
C VAL A 86 19.30 7.94 -27.68
N GLU A 87 19.28 8.97 -28.53
CA GLU A 87 20.20 9.11 -29.67
C GLU A 87 21.64 9.43 -29.25
N ARG A 88 21.90 9.62 -27.95
CA ARG A 88 23.19 10.08 -27.41
C ARG A 88 23.70 9.14 -26.33
N PRO A 89 25.02 8.91 -26.23
CA PRO A 89 25.59 8.06 -25.21
C PRO A 89 25.09 8.50 -23.83
N LEU A 90 24.46 7.57 -23.08
CA LEU A 90 23.96 7.80 -21.74
C LEU A 90 25.12 8.30 -20.87
N THR A 91 25.14 9.60 -20.58
CA THR A 91 25.98 10.14 -19.52
C THR A 91 25.61 9.40 -18.23
N ARG A 92 26.61 9.00 -17.43
CA ARG A 92 26.41 8.25 -16.18
C ARG A 92 25.18 8.79 -15.44
N PRO A 93 24.20 7.93 -15.10
CA PRO A 93 22.95 8.40 -14.52
C PRO A 93 23.23 9.18 -13.24
N ARG A 94 22.44 10.25 -13.02
CA ARG A 94 22.56 11.06 -11.80
C ARG A 94 22.13 10.25 -10.58
N ARG A 95 22.57 10.66 -9.40
CA ARG A 95 22.14 10.06 -8.12
C ARG A 95 20.70 10.44 -7.79
N PRO A 96 19.92 9.56 -7.15
CA PRO A 96 18.56 9.90 -6.72
C PRO A 96 18.59 10.99 -5.65
N GLY A 97 17.75 12.01 -5.86
CA GLY A 97 17.52 13.08 -4.89
C GLY A 97 16.72 12.60 -3.68
N THR A 98 16.67 13.41 -2.62
CA THR A 98 15.94 13.07 -1.39
C THR A 98 14.44 12.87 -1.64
N SER A 99 13.83 13.63 -2.56
CA SER A 99 12.42 13.46 -2.92
C SER A 99 12.12 12.12 -3.60
N ALA A 100 13.04 11.62 -4.45
CA ALA A 100 12.91 10.32 -5.08
C ALA A 100 13.04 9.17 -4.06
N LEU A 101 14.00 9.29 -3.13
CA LEU A 101 14.17 8.32 -2.05
C LEU A 101 12.97 8.31 -1.10
N LEU A 102 12.42 9.49 -0.78
CA LEU A 102 11.22 9.61 0.05
C LEU A 102 9.99 8.99 -0.65
N GLY A 103 9.80 9.25 -1.94
CA GLY A 103 8.71 8.63 -2.69
C GLY A 103 8.84 7.11 -2.76
N LEU A 104 10.06 6.58 -2.92
CA LEU A 104 10.32 5.14 -2.83
C LEU A 104 10.00 4.57 -1.43
N ALA A 105 10.41 5.28 -0.38
CA ALA A 105 10.11 4.88 0.99
C ALA A 105 8.60 4.88 1.26
N LEU A 106 7.86 5.88 0.78
CA LEU A 106 6.40 5.93 0.86
C LEU A 106 5.74 4.81 0.06
N GLY A 107 6.24 4.50 -1.14
CA GLY A 107 5.77 3.37 -1.92
C GLY A 107 5.98 2.03 -1.20
N CYS A 108 7.16 1.83 -0.60
CA CYS A 108 7.47 0.66 0.22
C CYS A 108 6.53 0.57 1.44
N ALA A 109 6.32 1.68 2.15
CA ALA A 109 5.43 1.74 3.30
C ALA A 109 3.98 1.42 2.92
N ALA A 110 3.49 1.94 1.79
CA ALA A 110 2.16 1.62 1.28
C ALA A 110 2.02 0.11 0.98
N VAL A 111 3.04 -0.53 0.41
CA VAL A 111 3.05 -1.98 0.20
C VAL A 111 2.96 -2.73 1.53
N VAL A 112 3.83 -2.43 2.49
CA VAL A 112 3.81 -3.10 3.81
C VAL A 112 2.48 -2.90 4.51
N LEU A 113 1.92 -1.68 4.48
CA LEU A 113 0.62 -1.39 5.07
C LEU A 113 -0.51 -2.13 4.37
N GLY A 114 -0.48 -2.21 3.04
CA GLY A 114 -1.46 -2.96 2.26
C GLY A 114 -1.50 -4.44 2.60
N PHE A 115 -0.33 -5.05 2.83
CA PHE A 115 -0.22 -6.44 3.30
C PHE A 115 -0.50 -6.62 4.80
N SER A 116 -0.58 -5.54 5.58
CA SER A 116 -0.80 -5.62 7.03
C SER A 116 -2.27 -5.67 7.45
N LEU A 117 -3.19 -5.68 6.49
CA LEU A 117 -4.62 -5.71 6.72
C LEU A 117 -5.17 -7.09 6.31
N PRO A 118 -6.20 -7.61 7.02
CA PRO A 118 -6.88 -8.84 6.62
C PRO A 118 -7.48 -8.67 5.22
N GLY A 119 -7.40 -9.68 4.37
CA GLY A 119 -7.85 -9.59 2.97
C GLY A 119 -7.05 -8.68 2.03
N TRP A 120 -6.02 -7.99 2.56
CA TRP A 120 -5.16 -7.01 1.88
C TRP A 120 -5.89 -5.73 1.40
N ASP A 121 -5.22 -4.58 1.52
CA ASP A 121 -5.70 -3.32 0.94
C ASP A 121 -5.10 -3.10 -0.44
N TYR A 122 -5.87 -3.47 -1.47
CA TYR A 122 -5.47 -3.37 -2.87
C TYR A 122 -5.28 -1.93 -3.36
N GLY A 123 -5.91 -0.95 -2.70
CA GLY A 123 -5.70 0.46 -2.98
C GLY A 123 -4.28 0.89 -2.59
N LEU A 124 -3.87 0.57 -1.37
CA LEU A 124 -2.52 0.80 -0.88
C LEU A 124 -1.48 0.00 -1.66
N LEU A 125 -1.75 -1.27 -1.96
CA LEU A 125 -0.86 -2.10 -2.79
C LEU A 125 -0.72 -1.52 -4.20
N GLY A 126 -1.82 -1.06 -4.81
CA GLY A 126 -1.81 -0.41 -6.12
C GLY A 126 -0.99 0.87 -6.13
N VAL A 127 -1.21 1.77 -5.15
CA VAL A 127 -0.42 3.00 -5.02
C VAL A 127 1.05 2.70 -4.72
N GLY A 128 1.33 1.75 -3.84
CA GLY A 128 2.69 1.29 -3.54
C GLY A 128 3.40 0.76 -4.79
N GLY A 129 2.77 -0.17 -5.51
CA GLY A 129 3.30 -0.75 -6.75
C GLY A 129 3.51 0.29 -7.85
N LEU A 130 2.53 1.15 -8.11
CA LEU A 130 2.64 2.24 -9.08
C LEU A 130 3.74 3.23 -8.71
N THR A 131 3.93 3.52 -7.43
CA THR A 131 5.02 4.39 -6.97
C THR A 131 6.38 3.73 -7.19
N LEU A 132 6.51 2.45 -6.83
CA LEU A 132 7.76 1.70 -6.97
C LEU A 132 8.19 1.48 -8.43
N VAL A 133 7.23 1.36 -9.36
CA VAL A 133 7.52 1.22 -10.80
C VAL A 133 7.60 2.57 -11.51
N GLY A 134 6.63 3.45 -11.25
CA GLY A 134 6.48 4.74 -11.93
C GLY A 134 7.55 5.75 -11.52
N LEU A 135 8.00 5.76 -10.27
CA LEU A 135 8.98 6.73 -9.80
C LEU A 135 10.37 6.52 -10.43
N PRO A 136 10.93 5.29 -10.50
CA PRO A 136 12.15 5.04 -11.27
C PRO A 136 12.02 5.43 -12.74
N PHE A 137 10.88 5.14 -13.36
CA PHE A 137 10.64 5.46 -14.77
C PHE A 137 10.59 6.98 -15.01
N ALA A 138 9.77 7.70 -14.24
CA ALA A 138 9.68 9.15 -14.30
C ALA A 138 11.03 9.82 -14.03
N TRP A 139 11.81 9.25 -13.11
CA TRP A 139 13.16 9.72 -12.80
C TRP A 139 14.15 9.50 -13.96
N LEU A 140 14.11 8.35 -14.64
CA LEU A 140 14.92 8.09 -15.83
C LEU A 140 14.56 9.03 -16.98
N LEU A 141 13.27 9.26 -17.23
CA LEU A 141 12.81 10.21 -18.24
C LEU A 141 13.23 11.64 -17.91
N TRP A 142 13.15 12.05 -16.65
CA TRP A 142 13.59 13.37 -16.21
C TRP A 142 15.08 13.60 -16.46
N GLN A 143 15.93 12.57 -16.32
CA GLN A 143 17.37 12.70 -16.59
C GLN A 143 17.70 13.06 -18.04
N GLN A 144 16.79 12.79 -18.99
CA GLN A 144 16.97 13.17 -20.38
C GLN A 144 16.76 14.67 -20.63
N GLN A 145 16.10 15.37 -19.70
CA GLN A 145 15.76 16.79 -19.84
C GLN A 145 17.00 17.69 -19.69
N PRO A 146 17.16 18.75 -20.51
CA PRO A 146 18.28 19.70 -20.40
C PRO A 146 18.37 20.36 -19.01
N ALA A 147 17.22 20.63 -18.38
CA ALA A 147 17.15 21.19 -17.03
C ALA A 147 17.80 20.27 -15.99
N ALA A 148 17.69 18.94 -16.16
CA ALA A 148 18.35 18.00 -15.28
C ALA A 148 19.86 18.08 -15.43
N ARG A 149 20.40 18.24 -16.66
CA ARG A 149 21.85 18.37 -16.97
C ARG A 149 22.55 19.51 -16.23
N ASN A 150 21.83 20.58 -15.91
CA ASN A 150 22.39 21.75 -15.21
C ASN A 150 22.15 21.72 -13.69
N ALA A 151 21.37 20.76 -13.19
CA ALA A 151 21.09 20.65 -11.75
C ALA A 151 22.29 20.04 -10.99
N GLU A 152 22.55 20.54 -9.79
CA GLU A 152 23.58 19.97 -8.91
C GLU A 152 23.28 18.51 -8.57
N SER A 153 24.32 17.67 -8.55
CA SER A 153 24.19 16.26 -8.21
C SER A 153 24.20 16.07 -6.69
N PRO A 154 23.26 15.31 -6.11
CA PRO A 154 23.29 14.98 -4.69
C PRO A 154 24.61 14.28 -4.29
N SER A 155 25.19 14.68 -3.16
CA SER A 155 26.43 14.07 -2.62
C SER A 155 26.15 12.70 -1.95
N GLY A 156 27.20 11.86 -1.89
CA GLY A 156 27.17 10.51 -1.28
C GLY A 156 26.90 9.35 -2.26
N ARG A 157 27.83 8.38 -2.33
CA ARG A 157 27.69 7.17 -3.18
C ARG A 157 26.64 6.18 -2.65
N TRP A 158 26.41 6.17 -1.34
CA TRP A 158 25.46 5.28 -0.65
C TRP A 158 24.02 5.44 -1.13
N ARG A 159 23.63 6.61 -1.67
CA ARG A 159 22.28 6.88 -2.18
C ARG A 159 21.79 5.92 -3.25
N TRP A 160 22.71 5.35 -4.03
CA TRP A 160 22.41 4.32 -5.01
C TRP A 160 22.04 2.97 -4.39
N ALA A 161 22.56 2.68 -3.19
CA ALA A 161 22.25 1.46 -2.47
C ALA A 161 20.91 1.56 -1.71
N VAL A 162 20.45 2.77 -1.36
CA VAL A 162 19.24 2.96 -0.55
C VAL A 162 18.00 2.37 -1.22
N ALA A 163 17.77 2.69 -2.50
CA ALA A 163 16.60 2.21 -3.22
C ALA A 163 16.52 0.67 -3.29
N PRO A 164 17.55 -0.06 -3.77
CA PRO A 164 17.49 -1.52 -3.80
C PRO A 164 17.45 -2.12 -2.39
N LEU A 165 18.10 -1.52 -1.39
CA LEU A 165 18.02 -1.99 -0.01
C LEU A 165 16.62 -1.84 0.58
N LEU A 166 15.94 -0.70 0.35
CA LEU A 166 14.56 -0.49 0.80
C LEU A 166 13.58 -1.46 0.16
N VAL A 167 13.72 -1.68 -1.15
CA VAL A 167 12.88 -2.65 -1.88
C VAL A 167 13.15 -4.06 -1.37
N ALA A 168 14.42 -4.46 -1.23
CA ALA A 168 14.79 -5.78 -0.71
C ALA A 168 14.28 -5.99 0.72
N ALA A 169 14.41 -4.99 1.60
CA ALA A 169 13.87 -5.05 2.95
C ALA A 169 12.35 -5.20 2.94
N THR A 170 11.65 -4.45 2.10
CA THR A 170 10.19 -4.55 1.95
C THR A 170 9.76 -5.94 1.49
N VAL A 171 10.41 -6.49 0.46
CA VAL A 171 10.16 -7.85 -0.03
C VAL A 171 10.43 -8.87 1.06
N LEU A 172 11.56 -8.76 1.78
CA LEU A 172 11.88 -9.65 2.89
C LEU A 172 10.84 -9.58 4.00
N THR A 173 10.40 -8.38 4.39
CA THR A 173 9.35 -8.21 5.40
C THR A 173 8.07 -8.90 4.97
N VAL A 174 7.56 -8.62 3.77
CA VAL A 174 6.28 -9.18 3.31
C VAL A 174 6.35 -10.70 3.07
N THR A 175 7.51 -11.25 2.70
CA THR A 175 7.66 -12.68 2.38
C THR A 175 8.08 -13.55 3.56
N ARG A 176 8.75 -12.97 4.57
CA ARG A 176 9.26 -13.73 5.74
C ARG A 176 8.41 -13.55 6.98
N THR A 177 7.66 -12.46 7.07
CA THR A 177 6.71 -12.21 8.16
C THR A 177 5.35 -11.99 7.54
N ASP A 178 4.29 -12.52 8.15
CA ASP A 178 2.93 -12.13 7.82
C ASP A 178 2.66 -10.76 8.46
N PRO A 179 2.63 -9.65 7.69
CA PRO A 179 2.45 -8.33 8.27
C PRO A 179 1.06 -8.15 8.88
N ALA A 180 0.06 -8.89 8.40
CA ALA A 180 -1.30 -8.84 8.91
C ALA A 180 -1.37 -9.52 10.29
N GLU A 181 -0.76 -10.69 10.42
CA GLU A 181 -0.64 -11.37 11.72
C GLU A 181 0.13 -10.50 12.73
N ALA A 182 1.26 -9.92 12.32
CA ALA A 182 2.06 -9.07 13.19
C ALA A 182 1.30 -7.82 13.67
N ARG A 183 0.57 -7.14 12.77
CA ARG A 183 -0.25 -5.98 13.13
C ARG A 183 -1.42 -6.38 14.03
N PHE A 184 -2.07 -7.50 13.72
CA PHE A 184 -3.16 -8.02 14.51
C PHE A 184 -2.70 -8.41 15.92
N ALA A 185 -1.57 -9.10 16.06
CA ALA A 185 -1.01 -9.48 17.36
C ALA A 185 -0.74 -8.26 18.26
N LEU A 186 -0.27 -7.15 17.69
CA LEU A 186 -0.08 -5.89 18.42
C LEU A 186 -1.40 -5.23 18.83
N ALA A 187 -2.44 -5.36 18.00
CA ALA A 187 -3.74 -4.74 18.22
C ALA A 187 -4.70 -5.60 19.06
N ARG A 188 -4.45 -6.91 19.16
CA ARG A 188 -5.36 -7.92 19.74
C ARG A 188 -5.88 -7.53 21.12
N PRO A 189 -5.07 -7.06 22.10
CA PRO A 189 -5.58 -6.73 23.43
C PRO A 189 -6.67 -5.66 23.38
N ALA A 190 -6.39 -4.53 22.72
CA ALA A 190 -7.33 -3.42 22.63
C ALA A 190 -8.56 -3.73 21.77
N LEU A 191 -8.41 -4.56 20.72
CA LEU A 191 -9.54 -5.07 19.96
C LEU A 191 -10.41 -6.02 20.79
N THR A 192 -9.81 -6.83 21.67
CA THR A 192 -10.52 -7.74 22.57
C THR A 192 -11.30 -6.96 23.61
N ASP A 193 -10.68 -5.95 24.23
CA ASP A 193 -11.37 -5.06 25.18
C ASP A 193 -12.59 -4.37 24.53
N TRP A 194 -12.43 -3.88 23.30
CA TRP A 194 -13.54 -3.29 22.54
C TRP A 194 -14.64 -4.32 22.24
N ALA A 195 -14.27 -5.52 21.80
CA ALA A 195 -15.22 -6.56 21.41
C ALA A 195 -16.02 -7.08 22.62
N GLU A 196 -15.35 -7.32 23.75
CA GLU A 196 -15.99 -7.73 24.99
C GLU A 196 -16.90 -6.63 25.54
N HIS A 197 -16.48 -5.37 25.44
CA HIS A 197 -17.34 -4.25 25.80
C HIS A 197 -18.61 -4.22 24.95
N ALA A 198 -18.48 -4.34 23.62
CA ALA A 198 -19.62 -4.34 22.71
C ALA A 198 -20.59 -5.50 22.97
N LEU A 199 -20.06 -6.68 23.30
CA LEU A 199 -20.86 -7.84 23.69
C LEU A 199 -21.57 -7.63 25.03
N ALA A 200 -20.89 -7.03 26.01
CA ALA A 200 -21.46 -6.77 27.34
C ALA A 200 -22.57 -5.71 27.30
N THR A 201 -22.45 -4.67 26.46
CA THR A 201 -23.44 -3.60 26.34
C THR A 201 -24.51 -3.89 25.30
N GLY A 202 -24.29 -4.85 24.39
CA GLY A 202 -25.16 -5.11 23.26
C GLY A 202 -25.12 -3.99 22.20
N THR A 203 -24.06 -3.17 22.20
CA THR A 203 -23.89 -2.05 21.26
C THR A 203 -22.48 -2.07 20.68
N ALA A 204 -22.36 -2.06 19.35
CA ALA A 204 -21.08 -1.99 18.67
C ALA A 204 -20.98 -0.70 17.86
N GLU A 205 -19.96 0.11 18.14
CA GLU A 205 -19.76 1.42 17.51
C GLU A 205 -18.63 1.40 16.48
N GLN A 206 -18.80 2.17 15.41
CA GLN A 206 -17.75 2.40 14.42
C GLN A 206 -16.67 3.34 14.98
N GLY A 207 -15.43 3.18 14.52
CA GLY A 207 -14.34 4.09 14.92
C GLY A 207 -12.96 3.49 14.83
N TRP A 208 -11.96 4.22 15.32
CA TRP A 208 -10.58 3.76 15.33
C TRP A 208 -10.25 3.00 16.62
N VAL A 209 -9.82 1.75 16.48
CA VAL A 209 -9.36 0.91 17.59
C VAL A 209 -8.02 0.29 17.23
N ALA A 210 -6.99 0.57 18.02
CA ALA A 210 -5.64 0.00 17.87
C ALA A 210 -5.05 0.09 16.45
N GLY A 211 -5.35 1.18 15.73
CA GLY A 211 -4.88 1.41 14.36
C GLY A 211 -5.71 0.73 13.27
N TYR A 212 -6.83 0.09 13.60
CA TYR A 212 -7.85 -0.35 12.64
C TYR A 212 -9.02 0.62 12.67
N HIS A 213 -9.57 0.94 11.49
CA HIS A 213 -10.83 1.66 11.38
C HIS A 213 -11.95 0.64 11.23
N LEU A 214 -12.77 0.50 12.28
CA LEU A 214 -13.86 -0.46 12.34
C LEU A 214 -15.09 0.14 11.68
N THR A 215 -15.61 -0.53 10.66
CA THR A 215 -16.81 -0.15 9.92
C THR A 215 -17.84 -1.27 9.98
N GLU A 216 -19.12 -0.92 9.86
CA GLU A 216 -20.22 -1.90 9.84
C GLU A 216 -20.16 -2.97 10.96
N PRO A 217 -19.94 -2.57 12.23
CA PRO A 217 -19.88 -3.53 13.31
C PRO A 217 -21.25 -4.18 13.51
N GLU A 218 -21.27 -5.51 13.58
CA GLU A 218 -22.48 -6.32 13.70
C GLU A 218 -22.32 -7.31 14.87
N LEU A 219 -23.29 -7.30 15.78
CA LEU A 219 -23.41 -8.30 16.84
C LEU A 219 -24.19 -9.49 16.29
N THR A 220 -23.56 -10.67 16.24
CA THR A 220 -24.17 -11.85 15.63
C THR A 220 -23.72 -13.12 16.33
N GLY A 221 -24.65 -14.04 16.58
CA GLY A 221 -24.35 -15.38 17.09
C GLY A 221 -23.62 -15.43 18.43
N GLY A 222 -23.65 -14.37 19.26
CA GLY A 222 -22.88 -14.28 20.50
C GLY A 222 -21.45 -13.75 20.35
N GLY A 223 -21.09 -13.29 19.14
CA GLY A 223 -19.85 -12.59 18.85
C GLY A 223 -20.09 -11.24 18.18
N VAL A 224 -18.99 -10.59 17.80
CA VAL A 224 -18.99 -9.32 17.07
C VAL A 224 -18.08 -9.44 15.87
N LYS A 225 -18.51 -8.91 14.73
CA LYS A 225 -17.69 -8.76 13.54
C LYS A 225 -17.73 -7.32 13.06
N PHE A 226 -16.70 -6.90 12.34
CA PHE A 226 -16.65 -5.59 11.71
C PHE A 226 -15.84 -5.68 10.41
N ALA A 227 -16.16 -4.83 9.45
CA ALA A 227 -15.40 -4.67 8.22
C ALA A 227 -14.27 -3.65 8.43
N ILE A 228 -13.18 -3.83 7.69
CA ILE A 228 -12.11 -2.84 7.57
C ILE A 228 -12.23 -2.21 6.18
N PRO A 229 -12.25 -0.87 6.06
CA PRO A 229 -12.39 -0.24 4.76
C PRO A 229 -11.17 -0.48 3.89
N GLY A 230 -11.39 -0.67 2.59
CA GLY A 230 -10.33 -0.88 1.59
C GLY A 230 -9.80 -2.31 1.52
N THR A 231 -10.24 -3.22 2.39
CA THR A 231 -9.85 -4.63 2.37
C THR A 231 -10.83 -5.50 1.58
N GLY A 232 -10.30 -6.48 0.85
CA GLY A 232 -11.09 -7.33 -0.05
C GLY A 232 -11.32 -6.69 -1.42
N VAL A 233 -11.37 -7.51 -2.48
CA VAL A 233 -11.61 -7.02 -3.86
C VAL A 233 -13.10 -6.95 -4.19
N PHE A 234 -13.84 -8.00 -3.81
CA PHE A 234 -15.22 -8.23 -4.27
C PHE A 234 -16.24 -8.30 -3.12
N ALA A 235 -15.78 -8.64 -1.92
CA ALA A 235 -16.59 -8.66 -0.70
C ALA A 235 -15.90 -7.85 0.43
N PRO A 236 -16.69 -7.38 1.42
CA PRO A 236 -16.14 -6.86 2.67
C PRO A 236 -15.28 -7.92 3.38
N HIS A 237 -14.12 -7.48 3.83
CA HIS A 237 -13.21 -8.23 4.69
C HIS A 237 -13.04 -7.52 6.03
N GLY A 238 -12.73 -8.28 7.08
CA GLY A 238 -12.45 -7.69 8.37
C GLY A 238 -12.08 -8.71 9.44
N LEU A 239 -12.35 -8.37 10.70
CA LEU A 239 -12.08 -9.26 11.83
C LEU A 239 -13.36 -9.54 12.61
N ALA A 240 -13.42 -10.75 13.18
CA ALA A 240 -14.52 -11.19 14.00
C ALA A 240 -14.01 -11.82 15.31
N TYR A 241 -14.68 -11.50 16.41
CA TYR A 241 -14.44 -12.07 17.71
C TYR A 241 -15.65 -12.89 18.16
N PHE A 242 -15.41 -14.18 18.37
CA PHE A 242 -16.36 -15.13 18.95
C PHE A 242 -15.69 -15.77 20.17
N PRO A 243 -16.17 -15.45 21.39
CA PRO A 243 -15.63 -16.05 22.60
C PRO A 243 -15.67 -17.58 22.56
N PRO A 244 -14.73 -18.29 23.21
CA PRO A 244 -14.72 -19.75 23.26
C PRO A 244 -16.08 -20.32 23.69
N GLY A 245 -16.58 -21.31 22.94
CA GLY A 245 -17.88 -21.93 23.19
C GLY A 245 -19.06 -21.31 22.41
N THR A 246 -18.80 -20.22 21.69
CA THR A 246 -19.79 -19.59 20.80
C THR A 246 -19.88 -20.33 19.47
N THR A 247 -21.09 -20.56 18.95
CA THR A 247 -21.29 -21.15 17.61
C THR A 247 -21.04 -20.11 16.52
N LEU A 248 -20.11 -20.40 15.60
CA LEU A 248 -19.84 -19.55 14.46
C LEU A 248 -21.08 -19.42 13.55
N PRO A 249 -21.34 -18.23 12.97
CA PRO A 249 -22.40 -18.06 11.99
C PRO A 249 -22.21 -18.96 10.77
N ALA A 250 -23.30 -19.48 10.22
CA ALA A 250 -23.28 -20.34 9.03
C ALA A 250 -22.98 -19.58 7.71
N LYS A 251 -23.02 -18.24 7.73
CA LYS A 251 -22.74 -17.38 6.58
C LYS A 251 -21.41 -16.66 6.77
N GLY A 252 -20.57 -16.66 5.74
CA GLY A 252 -19.22 -16.07 5.76
C GLY A 252 -18.12 -17.12 5.82
N SER A 253 -16.93 -16.76 5.37
CA SER A 253 -15.70 -17.52 5.62
C SER A 253 -15.06 -17.00 6.89
N TYR A 254 -14.57 -17.90 7.76
CA TYR A 254 -13.91 -17.54 9.02
C TYR A 254 -12.61 -18.34 9.14
N VAL A 255 -11.47 -17.66 9.05
CA VAL A 255 -10.14 -18.25 9.21
C VAL A 255 -9.65 -17.94 10.62
N PRO A 256 -9.35 -18.95 11.45
CA PRO A 256 -8.98 -18.73 12.84
C PRO A 256 -7.63 -18.03 12.98
N LEU A 257 -7.57 -16.98 13.81
CA LEU A 257 -6.37 -16.24 14.21
C LEU A 257 -5.92 -16.56 15.65
N GLY A 258 -6.70 -17.37 16.37
CA GLY A 258 -6.49 -17.76 17.77
C GLY A 258 -7.26 -16.89 18.76
N ASP A 259 -7.41 -17.38 19.99
CA ASP A 259 -8.08 -16.67 21.11
C ASP A 259 -9.48 -16.12 20.78
N GLY A 260 -10.28 -16.89 20.04
CA GLY A 260 -11.62 -16.49 19.63
C GLY A 260 -11.68 -15.49 18.48
N TRP A 261 -10.53 -15.11 17.90
CA TRP A 261 -10.46 -14.22 16.76
C TRP A 261 -10.39 -14.96 15.43
N TYR A 262 -11.01 -14.35 14.43
CA TYR A 262 -11.11 -14.85 13.07
C TYR A 262 -10.91 -13.70 12.08
N ASP A 263 -10.18 -13.98 11.00
CA ASP A 263 -10.28 -13.22 9.75
C ASP A 263 -11.57 -13.65 9.07
N TRP A 264 -12.42 -12.70 8.68
CA TRP A 264 -13.71 -13.02 8.06
C TRP A 264 -13.92 -12.29 6.74
N GLU A 265 -14.57 -13.00 5.84
CA GLU A 265 -14.93 -12.55 4.50
C GLU A 265 -16.42 -12.84 4.26
N GLU A 266 -17.16 -11.84 3.78
CA GLU A 266 -18.52 -12.07 3.31
C GLU A 266 -18.48 -12.88 2.00
N HIS A 267 -19.45 -13.77 1.77
CA HIS A 267 -19.52 -14.46 0.48
C HIS A 267 -19.86 -13.45 -0.61
N ASP A 268 -19.10 -13.46 -1.70
CA ASP A 268 -19.36 -12.67 -2.90
C ASP A 268 -20.81 -12.87 -3.35
N ARG A 269 -21.53 -11.75 -3.55
CA ARG A 269 -22.93 -11.75 -4.02
C ARG A 269 -23.05 -11.82 -5.55
N PHE A 270 -21.98 -12.20 -6.25
CA PHE A 270 -21.90 -12.25 -7.71
C PHE A 270 -22.22 -13.65 -8.28
#